data_AF-A0A2G4JCW9-F1
#
_entry.id   AF-A0A2G4JCW9-F1
#
_cell.length_a   1.000
_cell.length_b   1.000
_cell.length_c   1.000
_cell.angle_alpha   90.00
_cell.angle_beta   90.00
_cell.angle_gamma   90.00
#
_symmetry.space_group_name_H-M   'P 1'
#
loop_
_entity.id
_entity.type
_entity.pdbx_description
1 polymer ?
#
loop_
_entity_poly.entity_id
_entity_poly.type
_entity_poly.pdbx_seq_one_letter_code
_entity_poly.pdbx_strand_id
1 'polypeptide(L)'
;MVDQKPVSVEWQIVFCIVPYFWIFAFYRIEKLTMGIILGIASISAGIAIQIWSPIPYGFVLAILLSTGVAIYFIIIWSRDWNAKISNLPSVKSPLVLLQERYAKGEITKEEFDTIKSDLKD
;
A
#
# COMPACT_ATOMS: atom_id res chain seq x y z
N MET A 1 13.37 3.28 8.83
CA MET A 1 12.95 3.04 7.44
C MET A 1 11.95 1.90 7.46
N VAL A 2 10.90 1.96 6.63
CA VAL A 2 9.87 0.91 6.53
C VAL A 2 10.45 -0.26 5.72
N ASP A 3 10.16 -1.49 6.14
CA ASP A 3 10.60 -2.69 5.42
C ASP A 3 9.96 -2.73 4.02
N GLN A 4 10.78 -2.83 2.97
CA GLN A 4 10.35 -2.72 1.57
C GLN A 4 9.79 -4.04 1.06
N LYS A 5 8.67 -4.46 1.65
CA LYS A 5 7.96 -5.70 1.33
C LYS A 5 6.55 -5.40 0.81
N PRO A 6 6.03 -6.24 -0.10
CA PRO A 6 4.66 -6.12 -0.53
C PRO A 6 3.72 -6.37 0.65
N VAL A 7 2.54 -5.76 0.57
CA VAL A 7 1.51 -5.80 1.59
C VAL A 7 0.26 -6.45 1.02
N SER A 8 -0.41 -7.30 1.81
CA SER A 8 -1.75 -7.79 1.43
C SER A 8 -2.76 -6.67 1.60
N VAL A 9 -3.52 -6.38 0.54
CA VAL A 9 -4.54 -5.32 0.53
C VAL A 9 -5.70 -5.71 1.43
N GLU A 10 -6.06 -6.99 1.48
CA GLU A 10 -7.13 -7.54 2.31
C GLU A 10 -6.85 -7.26 3.79
N TRP A 11 -5.64 -7.56 4.26
CA TRP A 11 -5.23 -7.27 5.63
C TRP A 11 -5.19 -5.78 5.92
N GLN A 12 -4.81 -4.94 4.95
CA GLN A 12 -4.86 -3.49 5.13
C GLN A 12 -6.28 -2.96 5.30
N ILE A 13 -7.24 -3.48 4.55
CA ILE A 13 -8.65 -3.15 4.72
C ILE A 13 -9.11 -3.54 6.12
N VAL A 14 -8.75 -4.75 6.60
CA VAL A 14 -9.08 -5.20 7.97
C VAL A 14 -8.51 -4.26 9.03
N PHE A 15 -7.25 -3.84 8.91
CA PHE A 15 -6.65 -2.85 9.80
C PHE A 15 -7.30 -1.46 9.68
N CYS A 16 -7.92 -1.16 8.55
CA CYS A 16 -8.70 0.06 8.33
C CYS A 16 -10.15 -0.01 8.85
N ILE A 17 -10.67 -1.18 9.22
CA ILE A 17 -12.02 -1.25 9.79
C ILE A 17 -12.03 -0.79 11.24
N VAL A 18 -10.96 -1.04 11.98
CA VAL A 18 -10.85 -0.61 13.39
C VAL A 18 -10.27 0.80 13.40
N PRO A 19 -11.02 1.82 13.86
CA PRO A 19 -10.47 3.15 14.07
C PRO A 19 -9.21 3.04 14.93
N TYR A 20 -8.22 3.89 14.71
CA TYR A 20 -6.88 3.88 15.36
C TYR A 20 -5.84 2.88 14.80
N PHE A 21 -6.25 1.74 14.22
CA PHE A 21 -5.30 0.84 13.53
C PHE A 21 -4.88 1.34 12.13
N TRP A 22 -5.55 2.39 11.65
CA TRP A 22 -5.25 3.07 10.38
C TRP A 22 -3.78 3.51 10.31
N ILE A 23 -3.27 4.05 11.42
CA ILE A 23 -1.90 4.57 11.51
C ILE A 23 -0.89 3.47 11.18
N PHE A 24 -1.13 2.24 11.65
CA PHE A 24 -0.28 1.10 11.36
C PHE A 24 -0.33 0.70 9.88
N ALA A 25 -1.53 0.67 9.28
CA ALA A 25 -1.69 0.37 7.85
C ALA A 25 -0.98 1.42 6.98
N PHE A 26 -1.18 2.70 7.24
CA PHE A 26 -0.53 3.79 6.51
C PHE A 26 0.99 3.85 6.74
N TYR A 27 1.47 3.50 7.94
CA TYR A 27 2.90 3.40 8.22
C TYR A 27 3.59 2.36 7.35
N ARG A 28 2.97 1.18 7.14
CA ARG A 28 3.52 0.09 6.34
C ARG A 28 3.74 0.40 4.86
N ILE A 29 3.12 1.47 4.35
CA ILE A 29 3.19 1.88 2.94
C ILE A 29 3.81 3.27 2.76
N GLU A 30 4.55 3.77 3.77
CA GLU A 30 5.16 5.11 3.77
C GLU A 30 4.16 6.26 3.56
N LYS A 31 2.87 6.06 3.88
CA LYS A 31 1.80 7.06 3.78
C LYS A 31 1.34 7.60 5.13
N LEU A 32 2.15 7.46 6.18
CA LEU A 32 1.81 7.86 7.55
C LEU A 32 1.28 9.31 7.62
N THR A 33 1.97 10.26 7.00
CA THR A 33 1.56 11.68 7.00
C THR A 33 0.19 11.87 6.36
N MET A 34 -0.09 11.17 5.26
CA MET A 34 -1.39 11.24 4.59
C MET A 34 -2.49 10.59 5.43
N GLY A 35 -2.17 9.48 6.11
CA GLY A 35 -3.08 8.84 7.08
C GLY A 35 -3.44 9.76 8.24
N ILE A 36 -2.48 10.53 8.78
CA ILE A 36 -2.72 11.53 9.82
C ILE A 36 -3.62 12.66 9.30
N ILE A 37 -3.35 13.17 8.10
CA ILE A 37 -4.17 14.22 7.46
C ILE A 37 -5.61 13.73 7.27
N LEU A 38 -5.80 12.51 6.74
CA LEU A 38 -7.11 11.89 6.59
C LEU A 38 -7.83 11.71 7.93
N GLY A 39 -7.10 11.34 8.98
CA GLY A 39 -7.65 11.24 10.34
C GLY A 39 -8.17 12.58 10.86
N ILE A 40 -7.36 13.64 10.77
CA ILE A 40 -7.75 14.99 11.17
C ILE A 40 -8.95 15.48 10.34
N ALA A 41 -8.92 15.29 9.02
CA ALA A 41 -10.01 15.68 8.13
C ALA A 41 -11.31 14.94 8.48
N SER A 42 -11.24 13.66 8.80
CA SER A 42 -12.40 12.83 9.19
C SER A 42 -13.01 13.31 10.51
N ILE A 43 -12.19 13.66 11.50
CA ILE A 43 -12.66 14.21 12.78
C ILE A 43 -13.34 15.56 12.55
N SER A 44 -12.71 16.46 11.81
CA SER A 44 -13.27 17.78 11.49
C SER A 44 -14.61 17.67 10.74
N ALA A 45 -14.69 16.77 9.76
CA ALA A 45 -15.93 16.50 9.04
C ALA A 45 -17.01 15.91 9.97
N GLY A 46 -16.63 14.99 10.86
CA GLY A 46 -17.56 14.42 11.84
C GLY A 46 -18.12 15.44 12.83
N ILE A 47 -17.31 16.42 13.26
CA ILE A 47 -17.79 17.54 14.09
C ILE A 47 -18.75 18.41 13.29
N ALA A 48 -18.43 18.73 12.03
CA ALA A 48 -19.30 19.53 11.17
C ALA A 48 -20.67 18.85 10.95
N ILE A 49 -20.70 17.53 10.72
CA ILE A 49 -21.95 16.77 10.56
C ILE A 49 -22.82 16.86 11.82
N GLN A 50 -22.21 16.82 13.01
CA GLN A 50 -22.94 16.87 14.28
C GLN A 50 -23.62 18.22 14.55
N ILE A 51 -23.17 19.31 13.91
CA ILE A 51 -23.85 20.61 13.99
C ILE A 51 -25.25 20.54 13.37
N TRP A 52 -25.40 19.77 12.29
CA TRP A 52 -26.66 19.66 11.53
C TRP A 52 -27.49 18.42 11.90
N SER A 53 -26.83 17.37 12.41
CA SER A 53 -27.46 16.09 12.75
C SER A 53 -27.04 15.64 14.15
N PRO A 54 -27.96 15.69 15.13
CA PRO A 54 -27.67 15.25 16.50
C PRO A 54 -27.28 13.76 16.57
N ILE A 55 -26.62 13.41 17.67
CA ILE A 55 -26.34 12.02 18.03
C ILE A 55 -27.68 11.29 18.23
N PRO A 56 -27.88 10.07 17.67
CA PRO A 56 -26.87 9.17 17.11
C PRO A 56 -26.66 9.24 15.58
N TYR A 57 -27.56 9.87 14.82
CA TYR A 57 -27.57 9.76 13.35
C TYR A 57 -26.35 10.40 12.69
N GLY A 58 -25.96 11.59 13.14
CA GLY A 58 -24.76 12.28 12.63
C GLY A 58 -23.47 11.51 12.92
N PHE A 59 -23.42 10.82 14.07
CA PHE A 59 -22.27 10.00 14.47
C PHE A 59 -22.12 8.76 13.59
N VAL A 60 -23.23 8.04 13.34
CA VAL A 60 -23.24 6.88 12.44
C VAL A 60 -22.81 7.28 11.03
N LEU A 61 -23.34 8.40 10.50
CA LEU A 61 -22.99 8.91 9.18
C LEU A 61 -21.50 9.29 9.10
N ALA A 62 -20.97 9.96 10.12
CA ALA A 62 -19.56 10.34 10.17
C ALA A 62 -18.63 9.11 10.17
N ILE A 63 -18.98 8.03 10.89
CA ILE A 63 -18.21 6.78 10.89
C ILE A 63 -18.23 6.12 9.52
N LEU A 64 -19.41 6.01 8.89
CA LEU A 64 -19.54 5.35 7.59
C LEU A 64 -18.75 6.10 6.50
N LEU A 65 -18.85 7.43 6.46
CA LEU A 65 -18.13 8.25 5.49
C LEU A 65 -16.62 8.20 5.72
N SER A 66 -16.16 8.40 6.97
CA SER A 66 -14.73 8.39 7.28
C SER A 66 -14.09 7.01 7.01
N THR A 67 -14.76 5.93 7.39
CA THR A 67 -14.30 4.56 7.15
C THR A 67 -14.27 4.25 5.65
N GLY A 68 -15.31 4.62 4.90
CA GLY A 68 -15.35 4.43 3.46
C GLY A 68 -14.22 5.17 2.73
N VAL A 69 -13.96 6.43 3.12
CA VAL A 69 -12.85 7.22 2.56
C VAL A 69 -11.49 6.60 2.91
N ALA A 70 -11.28 6.16 4.15
CA ALA A 70 -10.05 5.50 4.56
C ALA A 70 -9.79 4.20 3.78
N ILE A 71 -10.83 3.37 3.60
CA ILE A 71 -10.76 2.13 2.81
C ILE A 71 -10.43 2.44 1.34
N TYR A 72 -11.05 3.46 0.76
CA TYR A 72 -10.77 3.84 -0.63
C TYR A 72 -9.29 4.18 -0.83
N PHE A 73 -8.73 5.05 0.03
CA PHE A 73 -7.33 5.44 -0.09
C PHE A 73 -6.35 4.31 0.25
N ILE A 74 -6.66 3.46 1.24
CA ILE A 74 -5.76 2.36 1.59
C ILE A 74 -5.64 1.35 0.45
N ILE A 75 -6.72 1.07 -0.29
CA ILE A 75 -6.69 0.17 -1.45
C ILE A 75 -5.77 0.73 -2.54
N ILE A 76 -5.95 2.00 -2.90
CA ILE A 76 -5.17 2.64 -3.96
C ILE A 76 -3.69 2.68 -3.56
N TRP A 77 -3.37 3.19 -2.38
CA TRP A 77 -1.98 3.35 -1.98
C TRP A 77 -1.28 2.03 -1.69
N SER A 78 -2.01 0.99 -1.24
CA SER A 78 -1.44 -0.36 -1.10
C SER A 78 -1.08 -0.96 -2.44
N ARG A 79 -1.91 -0.76 -3.47
CA ARG A 79 -1.63 -1.23 -4.84
C ARG A 79 -0.44 -0.50 -5.43
N ASP A 80 -0.39 0.82 -5.29
CA ASP A 80 0.75 1.63 -5.73
C ASP A 80 2.04 1.22 -5.02
N TRP A 81 1.97 0.96 -3.71
CA TRP A 81 3.09 0.44 -2.93
C TRP A 81 3.56 -0.90 -3.48
N ASN A 82 2.66 -1.86 -3.66
CA ASN A 82 3.00 -3.19 -4.20
C ASN A 82 3.62 -3.10 -5.59
N ALA A 83 3.11 -2.24 -6.47
CA ALA A 83 3.68 -1.99 -7.78
C ALA A 83 5.08 -1.38 -7.69
N LYS A 84 5.32 -0.45 -6.77
CA LYS A 84 6.66 0.11 -6.51
C LYS A 84 7.62 -0.98 -6.04
N ILE A 85 7.18 -1.82 -5.09
CA ILE A 85 8.00 -2.88 -4.50
C ILE A 85 8.32 -3.99 -5.51
N SER A 86 7.36 -4.41 -6.34
CA SER A 86 7.60 -5.45 -7.36
C SER A 86 8.62 -5.03 -8.43
N ASN A 87 8.81 -3.73 -8.61
CA ASN A 87 9.80 -3.18 -9.54
C ASN A 87 11.19 -3.04 -8.92
N LEU A 88 11.36 -3.26 -7.61
CA LEU A 88 12.67 -3.19 -6.96
C LEU A 88 13.55 -4.37 -7.37
N PRO A 89 14.83 -4.13 -7.72
CA PRO A 89 15.76 -5.19 -8.07
C PRO A 89 15.94 -6.23 -6.96
N SER A 90 15.88 -5.80 -5.70
CA SER A 90 16.03 -6.66 -4.52
C SER A 90 14.85 -7.62 -4.30
N VAL A 91 13.71 -7.38 -4.94
CA VAL A 91 12.49 -8.21 -4.80
C VAL A 91 12.33 -9.15 -6.00
N LYS A 92 12.87 -8.78 -7.17
CA LYS A 92 12.82 -9.64 -8.36
C LYS A 92 13.68 -10.88 -8.16
N SER A 93 13.16 -12.03 -8.61
CA SER A 93 13.94 -13.27 -8.67
C SER A 93 15.19 -13.06 -9.54
N PRO A 94 16.35 -13.64 -9.18
CA PRO A 94 17.57 -13.56 -9.99
C PRO A 94 17.36 -13.90 -11.47
N LEU A 95 16.50 -14.88 -11.76
CA LEU A 95 16.13 -15.26 -13.13
C LEU A 95 15.40 -14.15 -13.89
N VAL A 96 14.51 -13.41 -13.23
CA VAL A 96 13.75 -12.31 -13.85
C VAL A 96 14.67 -11.14 -14.16
N LEU A 97 15.60 -10.81 -13.25
CA LEU A 97 16.62 -9.80 -13.50
C LEU A 97 17.51 -10.16 -14.68
N LEU A 98 17.94 -11.43 -14.76
CA LEU A 98 18.76 -11.93 -15.85
C LEU A 98 18.02 -11.81 -17.21
N GLN A 99 16.73 -12.15 -17.25
CA GLN A 99 15.90 -11.98 -18.46
C GLN A 99 15.76 -10.51 -18.88
N GLU A 100 15.56 -9.59 -17.92
CA GLU A 100 15.49 -8.16 -18.23
C GLU A 100 16.79 -7.62 -18.82
N ARG A 101 17.95 -8.02 -18.30
CA ARG A 101 19.26 -7.61 -18.83
C ARG A 101 19.47 -8.12 -20.25
N TYR A 102 19.10 -9.37 -20.54
CA TYR A 102 19.17 -9.92 -21.88
C TYR A 102 18.25 -9.18 -22.86
N ALA A 103 17.01 -8.89 -22.45
CA ALA A 103 16.06 -8.15 -23.28
C ALA A 103 16.51 -6.71 -23.58
N LYS A 104 17.25 -6.08 -22.67
CA LYS A 104 17.87 -4.77 -22.89
C LYS A 104 19.14 -4.81 -23.75
N GLY A 105 19.66 -6.00 -24.07
CA GLY A 105 20.92 -6.18 -24.77
C GLY A 105 22.15 -5.86 -23.91
N GLU A 106 22.00 -5.82 -22.59
CA GLU A 106 23.12 -5.60 -21.65
C GLU A 106 24.02 -6.84 -21.53
N ILE A 107 23.50 -8.02 -21.88
CA ILE A 107 24.23 -9.30 -21.89
C ILE A 107 23.93 -10.07 -23.17
N THR A 108 24.88 -10.88 -23.60
CA THR A 108 24.76 -11.77 -24.75
C THR A 108 23.98 -13.03 -24.40
N LYS A 109 23.57 -13.80 -25.43
CA LYS A 109 22.87 -15.08 -25.25
C LYS A 109 23.73 -16.10 -24.50
N GLU A 110 25.03 -16.11 -24.77
CA GLU A 110 26.00 -17.02 -24.16
C GLU A 110 26.17 -16.75 -22.66
N GLU A 111 26.29 -15.48 -22.28
CA GLU A 111 26.33 -15.06 -20.87
C GLU A 111 25.01 -15.36 -20.15
N PHE A 112 23.87 -15.15 -20.83
CA PHE A 112 22.55 -15.48 -20.29
C PHE A 112 22.41 -16.97 -19.99
N ASP A 113 22.77 -17.84 -20.93
CA ASP A 113 22.62 -19.29 -20.78
C ASP A 113 23.54 -19.85 -19.67
N THR A 114 24.75 -19.29 -19.53
CA THR A 114 25.71 -19.65 -18.47
C THR A 114 25.19 -19.27 -17.07
N ILE A 115 24.75 -18.03 -16.88
CA ILE A 115 24.24 -17.59 -15.57
C ILE A 115 22.92 -18.31 -15.22
N LYS A 116 22.13 -18.69 -16.23
CA LYS A 116 20.88 -19.41 -16.04
C LYS A 116 21.08 -20.86 -15.60
N SER A 117 22.16 -21.54 -16.01
CA SER A 117 22.48 -22.88 -15.48
C SER A 117 22.86 -22.79 -14.01
N ASP A 118 23.71 -21.83 -13.65
CA ASP A 118 24.20 -21.65 -12.28
C ASP A 118 23.08 -21.33 -11.27
N LEU A 119 21.96 -20.73 -11.73
CA LEU A 119 20.79 -20.42 -10.90
C LEU A 119 19.83 -21.59 -10.70
N LYS A 120 20.00 -22.70 -11.43
CA LYS A 120 19.14 -23.90 -11.33
C LYS A 120 19.74 -25.00 -10.46
N ASP A 121 21.05 -24.96 -10.24
CA ASP A 121 21.79 -25.85 -9.34
C ASP A 121 21.76 -25.33 -7.89
#